data_AF-A0A9X8GA36-F1
#
_entry.id   AF-A0A9X8GA36-F1
#
_cell.length_a   1.000
_cell.length_b   1.000
_cell.length_c   1.000
_cell.angle_alpha   90.00
_cell.angle_beta   90.00
_cell.angle_gamma   90.00
#
_symmetry.space_group_name_H-M   'P 1'
#
loop_
_entity.id
_entity.type
_entity.pdbx_description
1 polymer ?
#
loop_
_entity_poly.entity_id
_entity_poly.type
_entity_poly.pdbx_seq_one_letter_code
_entity_poly.pdbx_strand_id
1 'polypeptide(L)'
;MVKVLETDKLVEVEITRDQQIAKAIELYKSKMKVKDIIKETGIPESTLYRIFRANNLRNQPRDKKIDVEKLEEALDLFINRDKLGLTVKQIAEKTGISKQTIYVEAKAREVNFEFVGKGYTKESLEKAVEMYQRPIQEKITLKKIYEETGVSRSVLYKELESRGIEIRHGNRLSYTEESLETSVHLYKNRHELGLGVSDIIDRTGICINALHKELRKRKLIKGNTNRKYPIRLVNQAIRLILNKENNFSVAQVSEQTGIKESTLFAELRDRGIRLRERKAM
;
A
#
# COMPACT_ATOMS: atom_id res chain seq x y z
N MET A 1 0.60 -35.40 -38.46
CA MET A 1 0.73 -36.24 -39.66
C MET A 1 0.44 -37.67 -39.25
N VAL A 2 -0.54 -38.33 -39.88
CA VAL A 2 -0.82 -39.74 -39.65
C VAL A 2 -0.61 -40.44 -40.98
N LYS A 3 0.28 -41.43 -41.03
CA LYS A 3 0.50 -42.26 -42.22
C LYS A 3 -0.41 -43.47 -42.11
N VAL A 4 -1.37 -43.59 -43.03
CA VAL A 4 -2.20 -44.79 -43.16
C VAL A 4 -1.72 -45.56 -44.39
N LEU A 5 -1.50 -46.87 -44.22
CA LEU A 5 -1.09 -47.76 -45.29
C LEU A 5 -2.34 -48.38 -45.93
N GLU A 6 -2.75 -47.84 -47.07
CA GLU A 6 -3.61 -48.55 -48.01
C GLU A 6 -2.91 -48.55 -49.37
N THR A 7 -2.47 -49.73 -49.80
CA THR A 7 -2.01 -50.05 -51.17
C THR A 7 -0.90 -49.14 -51.73
N ASP A 8 0.36 -49.44 -51.42
CA ASP A 8 1.60 -49.05 -52.15
C ASP A 8 1.76 -47.61 -52.67
N LYS A 9 0.97 -46.65 -52.19
CA LYS A 9 1.14 -45.22 -52.41
C LYS A 9 0.93 -44.51 -51.09
N LEU A 10 1.98 -43.82 -50.63
CA LEU A 10 1.89 -42.87 -49.51
C LEU A 10 0.97 -41.72 -49.95
N VAL A 11 -0.33 -41.81 -49.64
CA VAL A 11 -1.26 -40.71 -49.82
C VAL A 11 -1.14 -39.81 -48.59
N GLU A 12 -0.54 -38.65 -48.77
CA GLU A 12 -0.55 -37.60 -47.75
C GLU A 12 -1.96 -37.04 -47.64
N VAL A 13 -2.74 -37.53 -46.68
CA VAL A 13 -4.07 -36.98 -46.39
C VAL A 13 -3.88 -35.67 -45.65
N GLU A 14 -4.05 -34.55 -46.34
CA GLU A 14 -4.16 -33.23 -45.72
C GLU A 14 -5.36 -33.23 -44.77
N ILE A 15 -5.08 -33.22 -43.47
CA ILE A 15 -6.11 -33.07 -42.45
C ILE A 15 -6.70 -31.68 -42.62
N THR A 16 -8.00 -31.61 -42.95
CA THR A 16 -8.70 -30.34 -43.12
C THR A 16 -8.73 -29.56 -41.80
N ARG A 17 -8.81 -28.23 -41.91
CA ARG A 17 -8.81 -27.34 -40.74
C ARG A 17 -9.93 -27.67 -39.75
N ASP A 18 -11.09 -28.10 -40.23
CA ASP A 18 -12.22 -28.48 -39.40
C ASP A 18 -11.98 -29.78 -38.62
N GLN A 19 -11.28 -30.74 -39.22
CA GLN A 19 -10.86 -31.96 -38.51
C GLN A 19 -9.84 -31.66 -37.40
N GLN A 20 -8.92 -30.71 -37.62
CA GLN A 20 -8.00 -30.26 -36.57
C GLN A 20 -8.75 -29.61 -35.40
N ILE A 21 -9.79 -28.82 -35.69
CA ILE A 21 -10.63 -28.16 -34.69
C ILE A 21 -11.44 -29.20 -33.89
N ALA A 22 -12.08 -30.15 -34.57
CA ALA A 22 -12.84 -31.23 -33.93
C ALA A 22 -11.94 -32.06 -33.01
N LYS A 23 -10.75 -32.45 -33.50
CA LYS A 23 -9.75 -33.17 -32.71
C LYS A 23 -9.30 -32.36 -31.48
N ALA A 24 -9.05 -31.05 -31.63
CA ALA A 24 -8.67 -30.19 -30.52
C ALA A 24 -9.76 -30.12 -29.43
N ILE A 25 -11.04 -30.10 -29.82
CA ILE A 25 -12.18 -30.09 -28.89
C ILE A 25 -12.25 -31.41 -28.13
N GLU A 26 -12.09 -32.56 -28.80
CA GLU A 26 -12.08 -33.87 -28.14
C GLU A 26 -10.91 -33.99 -27.16
N LEU A 27 -9.69 -33.66 -27.59
CA LEU A 27 -8.51 -33.69 -26.72
C LEU A 27 -8.69 -32.80 -25.48
N TYR A 28 -9.32 -31.64 -25.64
CA TYR A 28 -9.62 -30.75 -24.53
C TYR A 28 -10.65 -31.34 -23.57
N LYS A 29 -11.71 -31.99 -24.09
CA LYS A 29 -12.72 -32.69 -23.26
C LYS A 29 -12.09 -33.83 -22.45
N SER A 30 -11.08 -34.51 -23.00
CA SER A 30 -10.28 -35.55 -22.34
C SER A 30 -9.26 -35.02 -21.31
N LYS A 31 -9.37 -33.75 -20.89
CA LYS A 31 -8.49 -33.08 -19.90
C LYS A 31 -7.00 -33.01 -20.31
N MET A 32 -6.66 -33.12 -21.59
CA MET A 32 -5.28 -32.96 -22.05
C MET A 32 -4.81 -31.50 -21.87
N LYS A 33 -3.53 -31.29 -21.55
CA LYS A 33 -2.97 -29.94 -21.40
C LYS A 33 -2.95 -29.23 -22.75
N VAL A 34 -3.31 -27.95 -22.77
CA VAL A 34 -3.32 -27.12 -23.98
C VAL A 34 -1.98 -27.17 -24.74
N LYS A 35 -0.85 -27.24 -24.03
CA LYS A 35 0.49 -27.38 -24.66
C LYS A 35 0.64 -28.65 -25.49
N ASP A 36 0.05 -29.76 -25.06
CA ASP A 36 0.13 -31.04 -25.76
C ASP A 36 -0.87 -31.07 -26.93
N ILE A 37 -2.04 -30.44 -26.76
CA ILE A 37 -3.01 -30.22 -27.84
C ILE A 37 -2.38 -29.40 -28.98
N ILE A 38 -1.59 -28.36 -28.68
CA ILE A 38 -0.87 -27.57 -29.69
C ILE A 38 0.08 -28.46 -30.50
N LYS A 39 0.83 -29.34 -29.84
CA LYS A 39 1.76 -30.26 -30.52
C LYS A 39 1.03 -31.27 -31.41
N GLU A 40 -0.12 -31.77 -30.96
CA GLU A 40 -0.91 -32.75 -31.71
C GLU A 40 -1.69 -32.18 -32.88
N THR A 41 -2.19 -30.96 -32.74
CA THR A 41 -3.13 -30.35 -33.70
C THR A 41 -2.47 -29.30 -34.59
N GLY A 42 -1.31 -28.77 -34.19
CA GLY A 42 -0.64 -27.66 -34.86
C GLY A 42 -1.37 -26.31 -34.73
N ILE A 43 -2.47 -26.25 -33.98
CA ILE A 43 -3.26 -25.03 -33.82
C ILE A 43 -2.58 -24.11 -32.79
N PRO A 44 -2.32 -22.83 -33.11
CA PRO A 44 -1.76 -21.88 -32.15
C PRO A 44 -2.63 -21.71 -30.90
N GLU A 45 -1.99 -21.50 -29.75
CA GLU A 45 -2.64 -21.39 -28.44
C GLU A 45 -3.80 -20.38 -28.42
N SER A 46 -3.60 -19.20 -29.03
CA SER A 46 -4.62 -18.15 -29.14
C SER A 46 -5.86 -18.61 -29.90
N THR A 47 -5.68 -19.41 -30.94
CA THR A 47 -6.78 -19.98 -31.75
C THR A 47 -7.51 -21.07 -30.99
N LEU A 48 -6.79 -21.94 -30.27
CA LEU A 48 -7.41 -22.93 -29.38
C LEU A 48 -8.30 -22.28 -28.32
N TYR A 49 -7.82 -21.26 -27.61
CA TYR A 49 -8.66 -20.54 -26.63
C TYR A 49 -9.85 -19.83 -27.26
N ARG A 50 -9.77 -19.42 -28.53
CA ARG A 50 -10.93 -18.86 -29.25
C ARG A 50 -11.94 -19.96 -29.58
N ILE A 51 -11.49 -21.11 -30.06
CA ILE A 51 -12.32 -22.29 -30.33
C ILE A 51 -13.01 -22.77 -29.04
N PHE A 52 -12.26 -22.93 -27.95
CA PHE A 52 -12.82 -23.37 -26.66
C PHE A 52 -13.85 -22.38 -26.13
N ARG A 53 -13.63 -21.07 -26.30
CA ARG A 53 -14.61 -20.04 -25.95
C ARG A 53 -15.88 -20.12 -26.79
N ALA A 54 -15.73 -20.26 -28.11
CA ALA A 54 -16.87 -20.41 -29.02
C ALA A 54 -17.70 -21.67 -28.72
N ASN A 55 -17.08 -22.69 -28.12
CA ASN A 55 -17.71 -23.95 -27.74
C ASN A 55 -18.07 -24.04 -26.23
N ASN A 56 -18.08 -22.93 -25.49
CA ASN A 56 -18.41 -22.88 -24.05
C ASN A 56 -17.54 -23.75 -23.13
N LEU A 57 -16.32 -24.11 -23.54
CA LEU A 57 -15.39 -24.94 -22.77
C LEU A 57 -14.51 -24.12 -21.80
N ARG A 58 -14.97 -22.94 -21.37
CA ARG A 58 -14.12 -21.89 -20.77
C ARG A 58 -13.59 -22.20 -19.37
N ASN A 59 -14.19 -23.16 -18.66
CA ASN A 59 -13.97 -23.35 -17.23
C ASN A 59 -14.04 -24.83 -16.84
N GLN A 60 -13.17 -25.68 -17.38
CA GLN A 60 -12.91 -26.91 -16.63
C GLN A 60 -12.12 -26.52 -15.38
N PRO A 61 -12.63 -26.80 -14.17
CA PRO A 61 -11.89 -26.53 -12.95
C PRO A 61 -10.54 -27.24 -13.08
N ARG A 62 -9.46 -26.46 -12.95
CA ARG A 62 -8.15 -27.08 -12.75
C ARG A 62 -8.28 -27.76 -11.40
N ASP A 63 -8.32 -29.08 -11.40
CA ASP A 63 -8.12 -29.90 -10.22
C ASP A 63 -6.70 -29.58 -9.72
N LYS A 64 -6.56 -28.47 -8.97
CA LYS A 64 -5.38 -28.24 -8.17
C LYS A 64 -5.42 -29.39 -7.17
N LYS A 65 -4.47 -30.32 -7.31
CA LYS A 65 -4.28 -31.40 -6.35
C LYS A 65 -3.93 -30.74 -5.02
N ILE A 66 -4.96 -30.48 -4.21
CA ILE A 66 -4.80 -29.98 -2.85
C ILE A 66 -4.24 -31.14 -2.07
N ASP A 67 -3.15 -30.87 -1.35
CA ASP A 67 -2.58 -31.81 -0.40
C ASP A 67 -3.58 -31.98 0.75
N VAL A 68 -4.21 -33.16 0.81
CA VAL A 68 -5.31 -33.45 1.73
C VAL A 68 -4.84 -33.32 3.18
N GLU A 69 -3.63 -33.79 3.50
CA GLU A 69 -3.08 -33.72 4.85
C GLU A 69 -2.91 -32.27 5.32
N LYS A 70 -2.41 -31.40 4.44
CA LYS A 70 -2.28 -29.96 4.74
C LYS A 70 -3.62 -29.26 4.85
N LEU A 71 -4.63 -29.73 4.11
CA LEU A 71 -5.98 -29.20 4.23
C LEU A 71 -6.60 -29.58 5.58
N GLU A 72 -6.46 -30.83 6.01
CA GLU A 72 -6.90 -31.27 7.34
C GLU A 72 -6.21 -30.47 8.45
N GLU A 73 -4.87 -30.34 8.39
CA GLU A 73 -4.12 -29.52 9.35
C GLU A 73 -4.63 -28.07 9.36
N ALA A 74 -4.89 -27.49 8.19
CA ALA A 74 -5.40 -26.12 8.08
C ALA A 74 -6.79 -25.97 8.72
N LEU A 75 -7.66 -26.97 8.58
CA LEU A 75 -9.00 -26.98 9.15
C LEU A 75 -8.96 -27.18 10.68
N ASP A 76 -8.11 -28.07 11.18
CA ASP A 76 -7.91 -28.25 12.63
C ASP A 76 -7.39 -26.98 13.30
N LEU A 77 -6.39 -26.35 12.68
CA LEU A 77 -5.87 -25.06 13.13
C LEU A 77 -6.93 -23.97 13.04
N PHE A 78 -7.81 -24.01 12.05
CA PHE A 78 -8.89 -23.04 11.88
C PHE A 78 -9.96 -23.19 12.96
N ILE A 79 -10.38 -24.42 13.26
CA ILE A 79 -11.36 -24.74 14.32
C ILE A 79 -10.81 -24.35 15.69
N ASN A 80 -9.52 -24.58 15.94
CA ASN A 80 -8.88 -24.29 17.22
C ASN A 80 -8.18 -22.92 17.28
N ARG A 81 -8.36 -22.07 16.26
CA ARG A 81 -7.55 -20.85 16.09
C ARG A 81 -7.63 -19.92 17.29
N ASP A 82 -8.78 -19.82 17.95
CA ASP A 82 -8.99 -18.88 19.06
C ASP A 82 -8.25 -19.33 20.32
N LYS A 83 -8.23 -20.63 20.60
CA LYS A 83 -7.42 -21.22 21.68
C LYS A 83 -5.92 -21.04 21.41
N LEU A 84 -5.54 -21.09 20.14
CA LEU A 84 -4.14 -20.97 19.70
C LEU A 84 -3.70 -19.51 19.45
N GLY A 85 -4.62 -18.54 19.52
CA GLY A 85 -4.34 -17.15 19.17
C GLY A 85 -3.91 -16.96 17.71
N LEU A 86 -4.33 -17.84 16.80
CA LEU A 86 -3.95 -17.82 15.40
C LEU A 86 -4.96 -17.08 14.53
N THR A 87 -4.44 -16.39 13.52
CA THR A 87 -5.23 -15.76 12.47
C THR A 87 -5.32 -16.67 11.26
N VAL A 88 -6.38 -16.55 10.47
CA VAL A 88 -6.53 -17.32 9.21
C VAL A 88 -5.38 -17.04 8.24
N LYS A 89 -4.77 -15.84 8.33
CA LYS A 89 -3.56 -15.51 7.57
C LYS A 89 -2.37 -16.36 8.02
N GLN A 90 -2.10 -16.44 9.33
CA GLN A 90 -1.02 -17.26 9.86
C GLN A 90 -1.24 -18.75 9.56
N ILE A 91 -2.49 -19.22 9.61
CA ILE A 91 -2.83 -20.60 9.24
C ILE A 91 -2.50 -20.84 7.76
N ALA A 92 -2.93 -19.94 6.87
CA ALA A 92 -2.65 -20.04 5.44
C ALA A 92 -1.14 -20.01 5.12
N GLU A 93 -0.38 -19.18 5.84
CA GLU A 93 1.09 -19.13 5.72
C GLU A 93 1.75 -20.41 6.24
N LYS A 94 1.25 -20.98 7.34
CA LYS A 94 1.78 -22.20 7.95
C LYS A 94 1.52 -23.45 7.10
N THR A 95 0.31 -23.61 6.59
CA THR A 95 -0.10 -24.83 5.86
C THR A 95 0.07 -24.71 4.35
N GLY A 96 0.28 -23.49 3.83
CA GLY A 96 0.31 -23.21 2.38
C GLY A 96 -1.05 -23.30 1.69
N ILE A 97 -2.13 -23.52 2.44
CA ILE A 97 -3.50 -23.54 1.93
C ILE A 97 -4.04 -22.11 1.88
N SER A 98 -4.64 -21.72 0.77
CA SER A 98 -5.16 -20.37 0.62
C SER A 98 -6.31 -20.09 1.61
N LYS A 99 -6.39 -18.85 2.13
CA LYS A 99 -7.49 -18.41 3.01
C LYS A 99 -8.87 -18.75 2.43
N GLN A 100 -9.04 -18.58 1.12
CA GLN A 100 -10.31 -18.87 0.45
C GLN A 100 -10.65 -20.37 0.46
N THR A 101 -9.66 -21.24 0.25
CA THR A 101 -9.85 -22.69 0.32
C THR A 101 -10.25 -23.12 1.73
N ILE A 102 -9.57 -22.60 2.77
CA ILE A 102 -9.90 -22.91 4.17
C ILE A 102 -11.37 -22.56 4.45
N TYR A 103 -11.82 -21.36 4.06
CA TYR A 103 -13.22 -20.94 4.28
C TYR A 103 -14.25 -21.79 3.53
N VAL A 104 -13.97 -22.15 2.27
CA VAL A 104 -14.88 -22.97 1.46
C VAL A 104 -15.02 -24.36 2.07
N GLU A 105 -13.91 -24.98 2.43
CA GLU A 105 -13.88 -26.35 2.98
C GLU A 105 -14.46 -26.39 4.40
N ALA A 106 -14.15 -25.42 5.25
CA ALA A 106 -14.74 -25.33 6.57
C ALA A 106 -16.27 -25.15 6.50
N LYS A 107 -16.78 -24.38 5.52
CA LYS A 107 -18.22 -24.24 5.29
C LYS A 107 -18.84 -25.53 4.74
N ALA A 108 -18.15 -26.24 3.84
CA ALA A 108 -18.61 -27.52 3.31
C ALA A 108 -18.72 -28.60 4.39
N ARG A 109 -17.94 -28.48 5.46
CA ARG A 109 -17.98 -29.34 6.66
C ARG A 109 -18.89 -28.82 7.78
N GLU A 110 -19.78 -27.88 7.46
CA GLU A 110 -20.76 -27.33 8.40
C GLU A 110 -20.16 -26.72 9.68
N VAL A 111 -18.89 -26.30 9.63
CA VAL A 111 -18.29 -25.54 10.71
C VAL A 111 -19.01 -24.19 10.74
N ASN A 112 -19.81 -23.97 11.78
CA ASN A 112 -20.65 -22.77 11.90
C ASN A 112 -19.80 -21.54 12.19
N PHE A 113 -19.73 -20.62 11.22
CA PHE A 113 -19.24 -19.27 11.44
C PHE A 113 -20.10 -18.25 10.70
N GLU A 114 -20.58 -17.23 11.41
CA GLU A 114 -21.32 -16.12 10.82
C GLU A 114 -20.33 -15.16 10.15
N PHE A 115 -20.33 -15.12 8.82
CA PHE A 115 -19.62 -14.07 8.08
C PHE A 115 -20.43 -12.77 8.08
N VAL A 116 -19.78 -11.66 8.38
CA VAL A 116 -20.36 -10.31 8.23
C VAL A 116 -19.90 -9.66 6.90
N GLY A 117 -18.91 -10.24 6.21
CA GLY A 117 -18.43 -9.76 4.91
C GLY A 117 -17.41 -10.69 4.24
N LYS A 118 -16.69 -10.19 3.24
CA LYS A 118 -15.63 -10.95 2.55
C LYS A 118 -14.38 -11.09 3.44
N GLY A 119 -14.24 -12.23 4.10
CA GLY A 119 -12.98 -12.67 4.71
C GLY A 119 -12.81 -12.43 6.20
N TYR A 120 -13.88 -12.09 6.95
CA TYR A 120 -13.88 -11.97 8.41
C TYR A 120 -15.23 -12.43 9.01
N THR A 121 -15.19 -12.97 10.23
CA THR A 121 -16.38 -13.45 10.96
C THR A 121 -16.93 -12.37 11.88
N LYS A 122 -18.17 -12.54 12.37
CA LYS A 122 -18.78 -11.67 13.37
C LYS A 122 -17.94 -11.56 14.65
N GLU A 123 -17.44 -12.69 15.11
CA GLU A 123 -16.50 -12.74 16.25
C GLU A 123 -15.21 -11.96 15.96
N SER A 124 -14.68 -12.05 14.74
CA SER A 124 -13.49 -11.26 14.35
C SER A 124 -13.77 -9.76 14.43
N LEU A 125 -15.00 -9.35 14.06
CA LEU A 125 -15.46 -7.97 14.15
C LEU A 125 -15.62 -7.53 15.61
N GLU A 126 -16.23 -8.35 16.47
CA GLU A 126 -16.36 -8.07 17.91
C GLU A 126 -15.00 -7.94 18.59
N LYS A 127 -14.08 -8.86 18.32
CA LYS A 127 -12.69 -8.78 18.81
C LYS A 127 -11.99 -7.50 18.31
N ALA A 128 -12.22 -7.09 17.06
CA ALA A 128 -11.66 -5.86 16.52
C ALA A 128 -12.21 -4.61 17.26
N VAL A 129 -13.51 -4.60 17.59
CA VAL A 129 -14.12 -3.53 18.40
C VAL A 129 -13.54 -3.52 19.81
N GLU A 130 -13.41 -4.68 20.46
CA GLU A 130 -12.83 -4.81 21.80
C GLU A 130 -11.39 -4.26 21.82
N MET A 131 -10.53 -4.75 20.92
CA MET A 131 -9.14 -4.28 20.78
C MET A 131 -9.05 -2.77 20.52
N TYR A 132 -10.03 -2.18 19.83
CA TYR A 132 -10.08 -0.75 19.57
C TYR A 132 -10.45 0.07 20.82
N GLN A 133 -11.37 -0.44 21.62
CA GLN A 133 -11.86 0.23 22.83
C GLN A 133 -10.87 0.19 23.99
N ARG A 134 -9.94 -0.79 23.99
CA ARG A 134 -8.89 -0.92 25.02
C ARG A 134 -8.14 0.40 25.28
N PRO A 135 -7.64 0.62 26.51
CA PRO A 135 -7.04 1.88 26.91
C PRO A 135 -5.87 2.30 26.01
N ILE A 136 -5.73 3.62 25.80
CA ILE A 136 -4.67 4.23 24.96
C ILE A 136 -3.26 3.79 25.41
N GLN A 137 -3.10 3.44 26.68
CA GLN A 137 -1.84 2.98 27.26
C GLN A 137 -1.31 1.68 26.62
N GLU A 138 -2.19 0.80 26.11
CA GLU A 138 -1.78 -0.42 25.40
C GLU A 138 -1.28 -0.16 23.96
N LYS A 139 -1.42 1.09 23.47
CA LYS A 139 -0.95 1.55 22.14
C LYS A 139 -1.28 0.59 20.99
N ILE A 140 -2.45 -0.05 21.04
CA ILE A 140 -2.90 -0.96 19.98
C ILE A 140 -3.15 -0.14 18.71
N THR A 141 -2.37 -0.39 17.67
CA THR A 141 -2.51 0.28 16.38
C THR A 141 -3.58 -0.38 15.53
N LEU A 142 -4.22 0.38 14.64
CA LEU A 142 -5.16 -0.16 13.64
C LEU A 142 -4.53 -1.23 12.74
N LYS A 143 -3.21 -1.13 12.51
CA LYS A 143 -2.45 -2.15 11.77
C LYS A 143 -2.45 -3.48 12.53
N LYS A 144 -2.17 -3.45 13.84
CA LYS A 144 -2.20 -4.64 14.69
C LYS A 144 -3.60 -5.26 14.74
N ILE A 145 -4.65 -4.44 14.87
CA ILE A 145 -6.04 -4.92 14.84
C ILE A 145 -6.34 -5.64 13.52
N TYR A 146 -5.96 -5.07 12.38
CA TYR A 146 -6.13 -5.72 11.08
C TYR A 146 -5.34 -7.03 10.97
N GLU A 147 -4.10 -7.05 11.45
CA GLU A 147 -3.25 -8.25 11.41
C GLU A 147 -3.85 -9.39 12.25
N GLU A 148 -4.40 -9.09 13.44
CA GLU A 148 -4.97 -10.07 14.36
C GLU A 148 -6.40 -10.51 14.00
N THR A 149 -7.20 -9.63 13.40
CA THR A 149 -8.64 -9.91 13.18
C THR A 149 -9.00 -10.08 11.71
N GLY A 150 -8.14 -9.64 10.79
CA GLY A 150 -8.47 -9.55 9.36
C GLY A 150 -9.51 -8.48 9.02
N VAL A 151 -10.01 -7.73 10.01
CA VAL A 151 -11.03 -6.69 9.82
C VAL A 151 -10.37 -5.42 9.34
N SER A 152 -10.73 -4.98 8.13
CA SER A 152 -10.19 -3.74 7.56
C SER A 152 -10.62 -2.51 8.38
N ARG A 153 -9.78 -1.46 8.35
CA ARG A 153 -10.07 -0.17 9.00
C ARG A 153 -11.45 0.38 8.63
N SER A 154 -11.82 0.34 7.35
CA SER A 154 -13.09 0.90 6.86
C SER A 154 -14.29 0.14 7.41
N VAL A 155 -14.19 -1.17 7.58
CA VAL A 155 -15.25 -2.00 8.17
C VAL A 155 -15.35 -1.70 9.66
N LEU A 156 -14.22 -1.72 10.37
CA LEU A 156 -14.19 -1.41 11.81
C LEU A 156 -14.81 -0.05 12.10
N TYR A 157 -14.50 0.98 11.31
CA TYR A 157 -15.06 2.32 11.49
C TYR A 157 -16.57 2.39 11.27
N LYS A 158 -17.08 1.72 10.23
CA LYS A 158 -18.53 1.62 10.02
C LYS A 158 -19.23 0.94 11.18
N GLU A 159 -18.64 -0.12 11.72
CA GLU A 159 -19.20 -0.86 12.85
C GLU A 159 -19.19 -0.02 14.14
N LEU A 160 -18.11 0.72 14.38
CA LEU A 160 -18.02 1.65 15.52
C LEU A 160 -19.07 2.76 15.40
N GLU A 161 -19.23 3.33 14.21
CA GLU A 161 -20.25 4.35 13.92
C GLU A 161 -21.67 3.81 14.13
N SER A 162 -21.99 2.61 13.63
CA SER A 162 -23.30 1.99 13.85
C SER A 162 -23.58 1.67 15.31
N ARG A 163 -22.54 1.48 16.13
CA ARG A 163 -22.63 1.27 17.58
C ARG A 163 -22.59 2.56 18.40
N GLY A 164 -22.49 3.73 17.74
CA GLY A 164 -22.34 5.03 18.42
C GLY A 164 -21.02 5.17 19.22
N ILE A 165 -20.00 4.38 18.88
CA ILE A 165 -18.69 4.45 19.53
C ILE A 165 -17.87 5.55 18.84
N GLU A 166 -17.37 6.51 19.62
CA GLU A 166 -16.53 7.57 19.08
C GLU A 166 -15.29 6.98 18.41
N ILE A 167 -15.17 7.28 17.11
CA ILE A 167 -13.99 6.91 16.34
C ILE A 167 -12.84 7.83 16.78
N ARG A 168 -12.04 7.39 17.75
CA ARG A 168 -10.66 7.84 17.98
C ARG A 168 -9.94 7.83 16.65
N HIS A 169 -9.85 9.00 16.03
CA HIS A 169 -9.29 9.16 14.71
C HIS A 169 -7.77 8.88 14.76
N GLY A 170 -7.40 7.61 14.67
CA GLY A 170 -6.01 7.20 14.54
C GLY A 170 -5.40 7.88 13.31
N ASN A 171 -4.53 8.86 13.57
CA ASN A 171 -3.86 9.79 12.65
C ASN A 171 -4.61 11.07 12.21
N ARG A 172 -5.83 11.32 12.68
CA ARG A 172 -6.30 12.70 12.83
C ARG A 172 -6.54 12.88 14.32
N LEU A 173 -5.48 13.16 15.08
CA LEU A 173 -5.69 13.94 16.30
C LEU A 173 -6.49 15.15 15.82
N SER A 174 -7.79 15.14 16.12
CA SER A 174 -8.62 16.33 16.06
C SER A 174 -8.01 17.23 17.11
N TYR A 175 -6.97 17.94 16.71
CA TYR A 175 -6.35 18.93 17.56
C TYR A 175 -7.43 19.97 17.85
N THR A 176 -7.56 20.35 19.11
CA THR A 176 -8.47 21.43 19.46
C THR A 176 -7.94 22.72 18.84
N GLU A 177 -8.84 23.68 18.62
CA GLU A 177 -8.46 25.01 18.14
C GLU A 177 -7.42 25.67 19.07
N GLU A 178 -7.53 25.40 20.38
CA GLU A 178 -6.58 25.82 21.40
C GLU A 178 -5.18 25.21 21.23
N SER A 179 -5.09 23.89 20.99
CA SER A 179 -3.80 23.25 20.68
C SER A 179 -3.20 23.85 19.41
N LEU A 180 -4.03 24.18 18.42
CA LEU A 180 -3.58 24.78 17.16
C LEU A 180 -3.00 26.17 17.39
N GLU A 181 -3.71 27.00 18.15
CA GLU A 181 -3.23 28.35 18.46
C GLU A 181 -1.93 28.31 19.26
N THR A 182 -1.86 27.41 20.25
CA THR A 182 -0.65 27.18 21.05
C THR A 182 0.53 26.76 20.17
N SER A 183 0.31 25.84 19.22
CA SER A 183 1.35 25.39 18.29
C SER A 183 1.84 26.51 17.36
N VAL A 184 0.95 27.40 16.91
CA VAL A 184 1.29 28.57 16.10
C VAL A 184 2.07 29.59 16.92
N HIS A 185 1.67 29.82 18.17
CA HIS A 185 2.38 30.71 19.09
C HIS A 185 3.81 30.22 19.36
N LEU A 186 3.97 28.94 19.72
CA LEU A 186 5.28 28.33 19.91
C LEU A 186 6.14 28.40 18.64
N TYR A 187 5.53 28.23 17.46
CA TYR A 187 6.24 28.36 16.20
C TYR A 187 6.78 29.77 15.96
N LYS A 188 5.99 30.81 16.24
CA LYS A 188 6.42 32.22 16.10
C LYS A 188 7.61 32.54 17.00
N ASN A 189 7.60 32.03 18.23
CA ASN A 189 8.62 32.30 19.24
C ASN A 189 9.72 31.22 19.32
N ARG A 190 9.73 30.26 18.39
CA ARG A 190 10.61 29.08 18.48
C ARG A 190 12.10 29.41 18.54
N HIS A 191 12.51 30.54 17.96
CA HIS A 191 13.91 30.95 17.92
C HIS A 191 14.38 31.52 19.27
N GLU A 192 13.50 32.23 19.98
CA GLU A 192 13.76 32.73 21.33
C GLU A 192 13.71 31.59 22.35
N LEU A 193 12.81 30.62 22.14
CA LEU A 193 12.64 29.46 23.01
C LEU A 193 13.58 28.29 22.70
N GLY A 194 14.38 28.38 21.63
CA GLY A 194 15.28 27.30 21.19
C GLY A 194 14.55 26.01 20.76
N LEU A 195 13.30 26.11 20.31
CA LEU A 195 12.46 24.95 19.97
C LEU A 195 12.55 24.57 18.49
N GLY A 196 12.66 23.28 18.22
CA GLY A 196 12.46 22.69 16.91
C GLY A 196 10.97 22.45 16.60
N VAL A 197 10.66 22.22 15.32
CA VAL A 197 9.29 21.89 14.89
C VAL A 197 8.83 20.55 15.49
N SER A 198 9.77 19.60 15.69
CA SER A 198 9.48 18.33 16.37
C SER A 198 9.03 18.58 17.80
N ASP A 199 9.74 19.42 18.56
CA ASP A 199 9.41 19.71 19.96
C ASP A 199 8.01 20.34 20.09
N ILE A 200 7.61 21.16 19.12
CA ILE A 200 6.27 21.77 19.08
C ILE A 200 5.20 20.70 18.85
N ILE A 201 5.44 19.77 17.93
CA ILE A 201 4.54 18.64 17.64
C ILE A 201 4.37 17.77 18.89
N ASP A 202 5.48 17.43 19.52
CA ASP A 202 5.49 16.56 20.71
C ASP A 202 4.76 17.22 21.89
N ARG A 203 4.91 18.54 22.07
CA ARG A 203 4.23 19.30 23.13
C ARG A 203 2.75 19.54 22.89
N THR A 204 2.33 19.71 21.64
CA THR A 204 0.95 20.11 21.31
C THR A 204 0.09 18.96 20.80
N GLY A 205 0.69 17.82 20.49
CA GLY A 205 0.00 16.68 19.89
C GLY A 205 -0.49 16.95 18.46
N ILE A 206 -0.08 18.04 17.83
CA ILE A 206 -0.54 18.40 16.49
C ILE A 206 0.32 17.71 15.44
N CYS A 207 -0.32 17.10 14.44
CA CYS A 207 0.43 16.52 13.34
C CYS A 207 1.13 17.60 12.51
N ILE A 208 2.36 17.32 12.07
CA ILE A 208 3.19 18.26 11.30
C ILE A 208 2.45 18.88 10.10
N ASN A 209 1.61 18.09 9.44
CA ASN A 209 0.85 18.54 8.27
C ASN A 209 -0.22 19.57 8.63
N ALA A 210 -0.87 19.41 9.79
CA ALA A 210 -1.87 20.36 10.28
C ALA A 210 -1.22 21.68 10.69
N LEU A 211 -0.14 21.62 11.47
CA LEU A 211 0.64 22.79 11.83
C LEU A 211 1.12 23.51 10.57
N HIS A 212 1.74 22.81 9.62
CA HIS A 212 2.19 23.41 8.36
C HIS A 212 1.05 23.96 7.49
N LYS A 213 -0.13 23.34 7.51
CA LYS A 213 -1.31 23.85 6.80
C LYS A 213 -1.78 25.17 7.43
N GLU A 214 -1.83 25.24 8.75
CA GLU A 214 -2.28 26.44 9.46
C GLU A 214 -1.27 27.58 9.36
N LEU A 215 0.02 27.28 9.50
CA LEU A 215 1.09 28.26 9.27
C LEU A 215 1.06 28.81 7.84
N ARG A 216 0.74 27.98 6.83
CA ARG A 216 0.54 28.44 5.45
C ARG A 216 -0.70 29.33 5.30
N LYS A 217 -1.83 28.92 5.89
CA LYS A 217 -3.08 29.69 5.89
C LYS A 217 -2.86 31.08 6.49
N ARG A 218 -2.08 31.16 7.57
CA ARG A 218 -1.71 32.41 8.26
C ARG A 218 -0.52 33.14 7.63
N LYS A 219 0.01 32.66 6.49
CA LYS A 219 1.16 33.22 5.77
C LYS A 219 2.44 33.33 6.62
N LEU A 220 2.56 32.51 7.67
CA LEU A 220 3.73 32.43 8.54
C LEU A 220 4.84 31.58 7.92
N ILE A 221 4.49 30.70 6.99
CA ILE A 221 5.44 30.00 6.10
C ILE A 221 4.94 30.12 4.66
N LYS A 222 5.84 30.43 3.71
CA LYS A 222 5.53 30.36 2.28
C LYS A 222 5.55 28.89 1.82
N GLY A 223 4.67 28.56 0.87
CA GLY A 223 4.38 27.20 0.43
C GLY A 223 5.59 26.37 0.03
N ASN A 224 5.41 25.05 0.09
CA ASN A 224 6.37 23.96 -0.15
C ASN A 224 7.75 24.45 -0.61
N THR A 225 8.63 24.75 0.35
CA THR A 225 10.04 24.98 0.04
C THR A 225 10.62 23.65 -0.37
N ASN A 226 10.40 23.28 -1.63
CA ASN A 226 11.25 22.34 -2.36
C ASN A 226 12.60 23.06 -2.54
N ARG A 227 13.25 23.30 -1.39
CA ARG A 227 14.48 24.04 -1.26
C ARG A 227 15.51 23.14 -1.88
N LYS A 228 15.97 23.53 -3.07
CA LYS A 228 17.04 22.85 -3.80
C LYS A 228 18.30 22.66 -2.94
N TYR A 229 18.47 23.48 -1.90
CA TYR A 229 19.64 23.50 -1.02
C TYR A 229 19.27 23.24 0.45
N PRO A 230 20.06 22.45 1.19
CA PRO A 230 19.89 22.24 2.62
C PRO A 230 19.96 23.55 3.42
N ILE A 231 19.08 23.71 4.41
CA ILE A 231 18.98 24.95 5.21
C ILE A 231 20.28 25.30 5.95
N ARG A 232 21.04 24.29 6.38
CA ARG A 232 22.34 24.50 7.07
C ARG A 232 23.34 25.19 6.14
N LEU A 233 23.42 24.77 4.89
CA LEU A 233 24.33 25.32 3.89
C LEU A 233 23.93 26.75 3.53
N VAL A 234 22.62 27.01 3.36
CA VAL A 234 22.10 28.37 3.13
C VAL A 234 22.43 29.28 4.32
N ASN A 235 22.25 28.83 5.55
CA ASN A 235 22.61 29.62 6.74
C ASN A 235 24.11 29.93 6.83
N GLN A 236 24.96 28.98 6.48
CA GLN A 236 26.41 29.20 6.42
C GLN A 236 26.77 30.24 5.36
N ALA A 237 26.18 30.15 4.16
CA ALA A 237 26.36 31.13 3.10
C ALA A 237 25.94 32.54 3.53
N ILE A 238 24.77 32.69 4.17
CA ILE A 238 24.31 33.99 4.67
C ILE A 238 25.26 34.55 5.74
N ARG A 239 25.82 33.72 6.63
CA ARG A 239 26.83 34.15 7.61
C ARG A 239 28.11 34.67 6.94
N LEU A 240 28.57 34.03 5.87
CA LEU A 240 29.74 34.49 5.11
C LEU A 240 29.48 35.86 4.48
N ILE A 241 28.28 36.09 3.93
CA ILE A 241 27.87 37.38 3.34
C ILE A 241 27.77 38.48 4.40
N LEU A 242 27.27 38.15 5.60
CA LEU A 242 27.08 39.10 6.69
C LEU A 242 28.35 39.38 7.51
N ASN A 243 29.38 38.56 7.37
CA ASN A 243 30.62 38.75 8.12
C ASN A 243 31.38 39.99 7.60
N LYS A 244 31.44 41.03 8.43
CA LYS A 244 32.06 42.33 8.11
C LYS A 244 33.57 42.26 7.91
N GLU A 245 34.24 41.24 8.44
CA GLU A 245 35.70 41.11 8.36
C GLU A 245 36.17 40.68 6.98
N ASN A 246 35.38 39.85 6.28
CA ASN A 246 35.79 39.27 5.00
C ASN A 246 35.15 39.95 3.79
N ASN A 247 34.10 40.78 3.98
CA ASN A 247 33.42 41.54 2.92
C ASN A 247 33.06 40.70 1.67
N PHE A 248 32.71 39.41 1.85
CA PHE A 248 32.38 38.54 0.72
C PHE A 248 31.13 39.04 0.00
N SER A 249 31.25 39.20 -1.31
CA SER A 249 30.11 39.46 -2.19
C SER A 249 29.22 38.22 -2.31
N VAL A 250 27.94 38.42 -2.63
CA VAL A 250 26.99 37.32 -2.88
C VAL A 250 27.50 36.38 -3.99
N ALA A 251 28.21 36.93 -4.98
CA ALA A 251 28.83 36.16 -6.07
C ALA A 251 29.94 35.23 -5.55
N GLN A 252 30.86 35.75 -4.74
CA GLN A 252 31.94 34.95 -4.14
C GLN A 252 31.40 33.84 -3.25
N VAL A 253 30.36 34.12 -2.45
CA VAL A 253 29.73 33.09 -1.61
C VAL A 253 28.95 32.07 -2.45
N SER A 254 28.31 32.49 -3.54
CA SER A 254 27.65 31.59 -4.50
C SER A 254 28.66 30.61 -5.10
N GLU A 255 29.82 31.10 -5.53
CA GLU A 255 30.91 30.28 -6.08
C GLU A 255 31.46 29.31 -5.04
N GLN A 256 31.72 29.78 -3.81
CA GLN A 256 32.26 28.95 -2.73
C GLN A 256 31.29 27.86 -2.24
N THR A 257 29.99 28.15 -2.21
CA THR A 257 28.98 27.24 -1.61
C THR A 257 28.17 26.44 -2.64
N GLY A 258 28.29 26.77 -3.93
CA GLY A 258 27.50 26.16 -5.01
C GLY A 258 26.01 26.55 -5.00
N ILE A 259 25.60 27.49 -4.14
CA ILE A 259 24.23 27.99 -4.07
C ILE A 259 24.07 29.12 -5.07
N LYS A 260 23.13 28.99 -6.02
CA LYS A 260 22.85 30.06 -7.01
C LYS A 260 22.63 31.41 -6.33
N GLU A 261 23.28 32.46 -6.83
CA GLU A 261 23.13 33.84 -6.37
C GLU A 261 21.67 34.27 -6.19
N SER A 262 20.81 33.96 -7.15
CA SER A 262 19.37 34.29 -7.09
C SER A 262 18.68 33.76 -5.82
N THR A 263 19.15 32.61 -5.33
CA THR A 263 18.64 31.96 -4.11
C THR A 263 19.15 32.68 -2.86
N LEU A 264 20.43 33.08 -2.86
CA LEU A 264 21.01 33.87 -1.78
C LEU A 264 20.38 35.26 -1.70
N PHE A 265 20.16 35.93 -2.84
CA PHE A 265 19.44 37.19 -2.93
C PHE A 265 18.01 37.09 -2.41
N ALA A 266 17.28 36.03 -2.79
CA ALA A 266 15.93 35.79 -2.30
C ALA A 266 15.91 35.60 -0.78
N GLU A 267 16.83 34.78 -0.24
CA GLU A 267 16.90 34.50 1.19
C GLU A 267 17.37 35.74 2.00
N LEU A 268 18.28 36.56 1.47
CA LEU A 268 18.67 37.84 2.09
C LEU A 268 17.50 38.82 2.11
N ARG A 269 16.75 38.92 1.01
CA ARG A 269 15.55 39.76 0.91
C ARG A 269 14.45 39.30 1.86
N ASP A 270 14.19 37.99 1.93
CA ASP A 270 13.22 37.41 2.85
C ASP A 270 13.60 37.65 4.32
N ARG A 271 14.89 37.80 4.62
CA ARG A 271 15.41 38.18 5.95
C ARG A 271 15.48 39.69 6.20
N GLY A 272 15.01 40.51 5.26
CA GLY A 272 15.04 41.97 5.37
C GLY A 272 16.44 42.59 5.31
N ILE A 273 17.45 41.83 4.87
CA ILE A 273 18.83 42.31 4.76
C ILE A 273 18.96 43.10 3.46
N ARG A 274 19.08 44.42 3.57
CA ARG A 274 19.39 45.29 2.43
C ARG A 274 20.85 45.11 2.04
N LEU A 275 21.08 44.61 0.84
CA LEU A 275 22.42 44.56 0.25
C LEU A 275 22.87 45.99 -0.02
N ARG A 276 24.10 46.31 0.37
CA ARG A 276 24.72 47.60 0.07
C ARG A 276 24.72 47.79 -1.44
N GLU A 277 24.21 48.92 -1.90
CA GLU A 277 24.31 49.30 -3.31
C GLU A 277 25.77 49.22 -3.74
N ARG A 278 26.02 48.59 -4.90
CA ARG A 278 27.33 48.63 -5.52
C ARG A 278 27.69 50.11 -5.66
N LYS A 279 28.72 50.57 -4.94
CA LYS A 279 29.47 51.74 -5.42
C LYS A 279 29.94 51.36 -6.82
N ALA A 280 29.37 52.00 -7.83
CA ALA A 280 29.94 51.94 -9.17
C ALA A 280 31.42 52.34 -9.02
N MET A 281 32.32 51.45 -9.41
CA MET A 281 33.69 51.85 -9.73
C MET A 281 33.64 52.68 -11.00
#